data_AF-A0A3C1MBU4-F1
#
_entry.id   AF-A0A3C1MBU4-F1
#
_cell.length_a   1.000
_cell.length_b   1.000
_cell.length_c   1.000
_cell.angle_alpha   90.00
_cell.angle_beta   90.00
_cell.angle_gamma   90.00
#
_symmetry.space_group_name_H-M   'P 1'
#
loop_
_entity.id
_entity.type
_entity.pdbx_description
1 polymer ?
#
loop_
_entity_poly.entity_id
_entity_poly.type
_entity_poly.pdbx_seq_one_letter_code
_entity_poly.pdbx_strand_id
1 'polypeptide(L)'
;MIALKDLYQVLGCMHVTTYIQSGNVILQAASSIKELEHSLSRTIEEKFGYTVPVLVREASFFSSIVTQNPFKDCDNSTLYVTLLGDAAHQAQLIHLEERTIEGTDRFSVQGDVVYVHCPGGYGRTLWNNSFFEAKEKTWATTRNWKTICKLIELAMHLP
;
A
#
# COMPACT_ATOMS: atom_id res chain seq x y z
N MET A 1 -17.60 15.20 -5.37
CA MET A 1 -16.22 14.69 -5.30
C MET A 1 -15.61 14.73 -6.71
N ILE A 2 -15.36 15.94 -7.23
CA ILE A 2 -14.94 16.19 -8.63
C ILE A 2 -13.42 16.46 -8.74
N ALA A 3 -12.70 16.69 -7.64
CA ALA A 3 -11.38 17.31 -7.71
C ALA A 3 -10.18 16.39 -8.05
N LEU A 4 -10.27 15.05 -7.90
CA LEU A 4 -9.13 14.14 -8.12
C LEU A 4 -9.12 13.49 -9.51
N LYS A 5 -10.28 13.24 -10.13
CA LYS A 5 -10.34 12.65 -11.47
C LYS A 5 -9.71 13.55 -12.54
N ASP A 6 -9.97 14.85 -12.44
CA ASP A 6 -9.42 15.86 -13.36
C ASP A 6 -7.89 15.93 -13.29
N LEU A 7 -7.32 15.68 -12.11
CA LEU A 7 -5.87 15.65 -11.90
C LEU A 7 -5.21 14.54 -12.73
N TYR A 8 -5.80 13.35 -12.78
CA TYR A 8 -5.27 12.25 -13.58
C TYR A 8 -5.36 12.54 -15.09
N GLN A 9 -6.42 13.21 -15.55
CA GLN A 9 -6.55 13.59 -16.96
C GLN A 9 -5.49 14.61 -17.39
N VAL A 10 -5.21 15.62 -16.56
CA VAL A 10 -4.16 16.61 -16.83
C VAL A 10 -2.77 15.96 -16.95
N LEU A 11 -2.55 14.87 -16.21
CA LEU A 11 -1.31 14.09 -16.26
C LEU A 11 -1.29 13.04 -17.39
N GLY A 12 -2.28 13.03 -18.28
CA GLY A 12 -2.35 12.09 -19.39
C GLY A 12 -2.65 10.65 -18.99
N CYS A 13 -3.15 10.43 -17.77
CA CYS A 13 -3.57 9.10 -17.32
C CYS A 13 -4.89 8.70 -17.98
N MET A 14 -4.97 7.45 -18.41
CA MET A 14 -6.12 6.86 -19.07
C MET A 14 -6.78 5.81 -18.18
N HIS A 15 -8.04 5.47 -18.48
CA HIS A 15 -8.82 4.42 -17.82
C HIS A 15 -8.83 4.50 -16.27
N VAL A 16 -8.91 5.72 -15.75
CA VAL A 16 -8.79 6.02 -14.32
C VAL A 16 -10.03 5.53 -13.55
N THR A 17 -9.81 4.62 -12.61
CA THR A 17 -10.82 4.05 -11.72
C THR A 17 -10.40 4.18 -10.27
N THR A 18 -11.34 4.48 -9.37
CA THR A 18 -11.10 4.62 -7.93
C THR A 18 -11.77 3.49 -7.15
N TYR A 19 -11.18 3.03 -6.04
CA TYR A 19 -11.78 1.99 -5.19
C TYR A 19 -12.01 2.43 -3.73
N ILE A 20 -13.27 2.33 -3.29
CA ILE A 20 -13.83 2.76 -1.99
C ILE A 20 -13.72 4.28 -1.78
N GLN A 21 -12.52 4.77 -1.49
CA GLN A 21 -12.19 6.17 -1.25
C GLN A 21 -11.12 6.62 -2.25
N SER A 22 -10.89 7.92 -2.35
CA SER A 22 -9.94 8.51 -3.31
C SER A 22 -8.46 8.11 -3.09
N GLY A 23 -8.15 7.36 -2.02
CA GLY A 23 -6.81 6.86 -1.72
C GLY A 23 -6.42 5.56 -2.42
N ASN A 24 -7.25 5.01 -3.31
CA ASN A 24 -6.89 3.90 -4.20
C ASN A 24 -7.31 4.20 -5.62
N VAL A 25 -6.33 4.26 -6.52
CA VAL A 25 -6.57 4.58 -7.94
C VAL A 25 -5.85 3.58 -8.82
N ILE A 26 -6.55 3.12 -9.84
CA ILE A 26 -6.06 2.25 -10.88
C ILE A 26 -6.17 3.04 -12.18
N LEU A 27 -5.10 3.08 -12.97
CA LEU A 27 -5.01 3.88 -14.19
C LEU A 27 -3.99 3.25 -15.13
N GLN A 28 -3.97 3.74 -16.37
CA GLN A 28 -2.88 3.52 -17.32
C GLN A 28 -2.16 4.85 -17.55
N ALA A 29 -0.83 4.81 -17.64
CA ALA A 29 -0.01 5.98 -17.94
C ALA A 29 1.19 5.59 -18.80
N ALA A 30 1.63 6.50 -19.67
CA ALA A 30 2.86 6.33 -20.44
C ALA A 30 4.11 6.84 -19.67
N SER A 31 3.90 7.70 -18.66
CA SER A 31 4.95 8.21 -17.79
C SER A 31 5.56 7.11 -16.93
N SER A 32 6.82 7.29 -16.53
CA SER A 32 7.43 6.37 -15.57
C SER A 32 6.77 6.46 -14.19
N ILE A 33 6.90 5.39 -13.40
CA ILE A 33 6.38 5.31 -12.02
C ILE A 33 6.82 6.53 -11.19
N LYS A 34 8.12 6.87 -11.20
CA LYS A 34 8.67 7.98 -10.41
C LYS A 34 8.14 9.35 -10.83
N GLU A 35 8.03 9.58 -12.14
CA GLU A 35 7.45 10.83 -12.66
C GLU A 35 5.99 10.96 -12.24
N LEU A 36 5.25 9.84 -12.26
CA LEU A 36 3.85 9.83 -11.86
C LEU A 36 3.69 10.07 -10.35
N GLU A 37 4.47 9.40 -9.50
CA GLU A 37 4.48 9.66 -8.04
C GLU A 37 4.73 11.13 -7.75
N HIS A 38 5.77 11.71 -8.35
CA HIS A 38 6.14 13.12 -8.15
C HIS A 38 5.05 14.06 -8.65
N SER A 39 4.54 13.85 -9.86
CA SER A 39 3.53 14.72 -10.46
C SER A 39 2.21 14.66 -9.69
N LEU A 40 1.77 13.46 -9.29
CA LEU A 40 0.56 13.30 -8.48
C LEU A 40 0.70 13.98 -7.13
N SER A 41 1.81 13.74 -6.43
CA SER A 41 2.05 14.35 -5.11
C SER A 41 2.05 15.88 -5.19
N ARG A 42 2.75 16.43 -6.19
CA ARG A 42 2.80 17.87 -6.45
C ARG A 42 1.42 18.46 -6.81
N THR A 43 0.68 17.84 -7.72
CA THR A 43 -0.63 18.37 -8.12
C THR A 43 -1.65 18.27 -6.99
N ILE A 44 -1.55 17.27 -6.11
CA ILE A 44 -2.35 17.19 -4.88
C ILE A 44 -2.01 18.37 -3.96
N GLU A 45 -0.72 18.67 -3.75
CA GLU A 45 -0.30 19.80 -2.93
C GLU A 45 -0.79 21.14 -3.51
N GLU A 46 -0.61 21.38 -4.81
CA GLU A 46 -1.04 22.61 -5.48
C GLU A 46 -2.56 22.82 -5.42
N LYS A 47 -3.36 21.76 -5.51
CA LYS A 47 -4.83 21.85 -5.50
C LYS A 47 -5.44 21.88 -4.11
N PHE A 48 -4.84 21.18 -3.14
CA PHE A 48 -5.46 20.94 -1.84
C PHE A 48 -4.67 21.53 -0.66
N GLY A 49 -3.44 22.01 -0.89
CA GLY A 49 -2.64 22.70 0.11
C GLY A 49 -1.96 21.79 1.12
N TYR A 50 -1.86 20.48 0.84
CA TYR A 50 -1.16 19.53 1.70
C TYR A 50 -0.40 18.49 0.88
N THR A 51 0.81 18.16 1.33
CA THR A 51 1.64 17.13 0.72
C THR A 51 1.20 15.75 1.20
N VAL A 52 0.97 14.83 0.25
CA VAL A 52 0.68 13.43 0.54
C VAL A 52 1.68 12.54 -0.19
N PRO A 53 2.29 11.55 0.48
CA PRO A 53 3.06 10.52 -0.19
C PRO A 53 2.18 9.74 -1.17
N VAL A 54 2.66 9.55 -2.39
CA VAL A 54 1.97 8.77 -3.42
C VAL A 54 2.81 7.55 -3.74
N LEU A 55 2.19 6.37 -3.64
CA LEU A 55 2.76 5.10 -4.09
C LEU A 55 2.21 4.77 -5.46
N VAL A 56 3.08 4.60 -6.45
CA VAL A 56 2.72 3.99 -7.74
C VAL A 56 3.47 2.68 -7.89
N ARG A 57 2.74 1.63 -8.26
CA ARG A 57 3.27 0.30 -8.50
C ARG A 57 2.51 -0.35 -9.65
N GLU A 58 3.20 -1.19 -10.40
CA GLU A 58 2.60 -2.02 -11.44
C GLU A 58 1.58 -3.01 -10.85
N ALA A 59 0.60 -3.43 -11.65
CA ALA A 59 -0.37 -4.45 -11.24
C ALA A 59 0.29 -5.80 -10.86
N SER A 60 1.43 -6.11 -11.50
CA SER A 60 2.23 -7.31 -11.19
C SER A 60 2.83 -7.27 -9.77
N PHE A 61 3.17 -6.09 -9.25
CA PHE A 61 3.64 -5.93 -7.88
C PHE A 61 2.56 -6.37 -6.88
N PHE A 62 1.34 -5.88 -7.04
CA PHE A 62 0.24 -6.30 -6.16
C PHE A 62 -0.09 -7.78 -6.29
N SER A 63 0.00 -8.33 -7.51
CA SER A 63 -0.16 -9.78 -7.73
C SER A 63 0.90 -10.58 -6.96
N SER A 64 2.14 -10.07 -6.90
CA SER A 64 3.24 -10.70 -6.17
C SER A 64 3.04 -10.68 -4.64
N ILE A 65 2.31 -9.70 -4.09
CA ILE A 65 1.96 -9.65 -2.66
C ILE A 65 1.06 -10.85 -2.31
N VAL A 66 0.11 -11.18 -3.19
CA VAL A 66 -0.80 -12.30 -2.97
C VAL A 66 -0.06 -13.64 -2.99
N THR A 67 0.87 -13.81 -3.93
CA THR A 67 1.62 -15.07 -4.07
C THR A 67 2.67 -15.28 -2.98
N GLN A 68 3.22 -14.20 -2.42
CA GLN A 68 4.26 -14.24 -1.40
C GLN A 68 3.73 -14.16 0.05
N ASN A 69 2.41 -14.22 0.25
CA ASN A 69 1.79 -14.18 1.58
C ASN A 69 2.37 -15.28 2.51
N PRO A 70 3.03 -14.90 3.62
CA PRO A 70 3.55 -15.87 4.59
C PRO A 70 2.45 -16.41 5.53
N PHE A 71 1.30 -15.76 5.64
CA PHE A 71 0.20 -16.10 6.56
C PHE A 71 -0.94 -16.85 5.84
N LYS A 72 -0.62 -17.99 5.20
CA LYS A 72 -1.58 -18.74 4.36
C LYS A 72 -2.73 -19.38 5.14
N ASP A 73 -2.50 -19.71 6.41
CA ASP A 73 -3.46 -20.42 7.26
C ASP A 73 -4.30 -19.48 8.15
N CYS A 74 -4.11 -18.16 8.00
CA CYS A 74 -4.80 -17.16 8.80
C CYS A 74 -6.09 -16.66 8.13
N ASP A 75 -6.99 -16.07 8.91
CA ASP A 75 -8.15 -15.38 8.35
C ASP A 75 -7.69 -14.11 7.60
N ASN A 76 -7.98 -14.08 6.30
CA ASN A 76 -7.66 -12.93 5.46
C ASN A 76 -8.39 -11.65 5.88
N SER A 77 -9.48 -11.74 6.64
CA SER A 77 -10.20 -10.57 7.17
C SER A 77 -9.38 -9.79 8.22
N THR A 78 -8.43 -10.48 8.87
CA THR A 78 -7.50 -9.94 9.87
C THR A 78 -6.09 -9.76 9.33
N LEU A 79 -5.91 -9.90 8.01
CA LEU A 79 -4.66 -9.69 7.31
C LEU A 79 -4.62 -8.31 6.64
N TYR A 80 -3.51 -7.63 6.84
CA TYR A 80 -3.24 -6.30 6.31
C TYR A 80 -1.87 -6.29 5.64
N VAL A 81 -1.68 -5.36 4.72
CA VAL A 81 -0.44 -5.16 3.99
C VAL A 81 -0.04 -3.71 4.16
N THR A 82 1.09 -3.48 4.79
CA THR A 82 1.74 -2.18 4.90
C THR A 82 2.79 -2.09 3.80
N LEU A 83 2.65 -1.08 2.96
CA LEU A 83 3.58 -0.75 1.89
C LEU A 83 4.46 0.39 2.36
N LEU A 84 5.77 0.19 2.35
CA LEU A 84 6.77 1.17 2.74
C LEU A 84 7.20 2.00 1.53
N GLY A 85 7.57 3.26 1.77
CA GLY A 85 8.10 4.13 0.71
C GLY A 85 9.42 3.62 0.14
N ASP A 86 10.25 3.01 0.99
CA ASP A 86 11.53 2.40 0.66
C ASP A 86 11.59 0.96 1.17
N ALA A 87 12.51 0.16 0.62
CA ALA A 87 12.76 -1.18 1.12
C ALA A 87 13.19 -1.15 2.59
N ALA A 88 12.63 -2.05 3.40
CA ALA A 88 12.96 -2.14 4.81
C ALA A 88 14.43 -2.51 5.03
N HIS A 89 15.04 -1.91 6.04
CA HIS A 89 16.31 -2.35 6.61
C HIS A 89 16.05 -3.63 7.41
N GLN A 90 16.03 -4.77 6.72
CA GLN A 90 15.67 -6.08 7.29
C GLN A 90 16.32 -6.36 8.66
N ALA A 91 17.60 -6.00 8.84
CA ALA A 91 18.30 -6.17 10.12
C ALA A 91 17.60 -5.51 11.33
N GLN A 92 16.81 -4.46 11.12
CA GLN A 92 16.10 -3.75 12.20
C GLN A 92 14.78 -4.43 12.60
N LEU A 93 14.15 -5.16 11.68
CA LEU A 93 12.83 -5.75 11.87
C LEU A 93 12.86 -7.25 12.13
N ILE A 94 13.87 -7.98 11.64
CA ILE A 94 14.00 -9.44 11.81
C ILE A 94 13.86 -9.83 13.29
N HIS A 95 14.59 -9.17 14.19
CA HIS A 95 14.52 -9.49 15.63
C HIS A 95 13.15 -9.24 16.27
N LEU A 96 12.32 -8.38 15.68
CA LEU A 96 10.97 -8.12 16.17
C LEU A 96 9.98 -9.11 15.56
N GLU A 97 10.14 -9.43 14.28
CA GLU A 97 9.39 -10.49 13.58
C GLU A 97 9.54 -11.84 14.29
N GLU A 98 10.77 -12.23 14.63
CA GLU A 98 11.10 -13.47 15.37
C GLU A 98 10.45 -13.57 16.75
N ARG A 99 10.08 -12.43 17.36
CA ARG A 99 9.47 -12.37 18.68
C ARG A 99 7.94 -12.43 18.64
N THR A 100 7.35 -12.44 17.45
CA THR A 100 5.91 -12.56 17.30
C THR A 100 5.46 -14.00 17.51
N ILE A 101 4.35 -14.20 18.22
CA ILE A 101 3.88 -15.53 18.63
C ILE A 101 2.61 -15.88 17.85
N GLU A 102 2.46 -17.14 17.47
CA GLU A 102 1.23 -17.61 16.85
C GLU A 102 0.01 -17.39 17.77
N GLY A 103 -1.12 -16.96 17.18
CA GLY A 103 -2.31 -16.57 17.93
C GLY A 103 -2.30 -15.14 18.46
N THR A 104 -1.19 -14.40 18.36
CA THR A 104 -1.13 -12.96 18.63
C THR A 104 -1.01 -12.14 17.34
N ASP A 105 -0.91 -10.82 17.49
CA ASP A 105 -0.51 -9.95 16.38
C ASP A 105 0.91 -10.32 15.92
N ARG A 106 1.07 -10.53 14.62
CA ARG A 106 2.35 -10.87 13.98
C ARG A 106 2.55 -10.02 12.74
N PHE A 107 3.80 -9.86 12.33
CA PHE A 107 4.12 -9.29 11.02
C PHE A 107 5.27 -10.05 10.36
N SER A 108 5.40 -9.90 9.05
CA SER A 108 6.54 -10.44 8.28
C SER A 108 6.95 -9.47 7.20
N VAL A 109 8.26 -9.29 7.01
CA VAL A 109 8.84 -8.26 6.13
C VAL A 109 9.48 -8.87 4.90
N GLN A 110 9.10 -8.36 3.72
CA GLN A 110 9.64 -8.76 2.43
C GLN A 110 9.87 -7.53 1.56
N GLY A 111 11.11 -7.05 1.48
CA GLY A 111 11.45 -5.83 0.73
C GLY A 111 10.74 -4.59 1.30
N ASP A 112 9.91 -3.94 0.49
CA ASP A 112 9.06 -2.79 0.85
C ASP A 112 7.63 -3.19 1.26
N VAL A 113 7.37 -4.49 1.45
CA VAL A 113 6.06 -5.03 1.84
C VAL A 113 6.14 -5.64 3.23
N VAL A 114 5.24 -5.23 4.12
CA VAL A 114 5.05 -5.85 5.43
C VAL A 114 3.65 -6.44 5.52
N TYR A 115 3.57 -7.75 5.72
CA TYR A 115 2.34 -8.44 6.02
C TYR A 115 2.08 -8.33 7.51
N VAL A 116 0.89 -7.90 7.91
CA VAL A 116 0.50 -7.74 9.32
C VAL A 116 -0.77 -8.55 9.57
N HIS A 117 -0.63 -9.63 10.34
CA HIS A 117 -1.77 -10.42 10.79
C HIS A 117 -2.14 -9.98 12.21
N CYS A 118 -3.34 -9.42 12.38
CA CYS A 118 -3.82 -8.94 13.67
C CYS A 118 -5.24 -9.47 13.92
N PRO A 119 -5.39 -10.63 14.59
CA PRO A 119 -6.69 -11.21 14.94
C PRO A 119 -7.59 -10.25 15.71
N GLY A 120 -6.98 -9.38 16.53
CA GLY A 120 -7.64 -8.31 17.25
C GLY A 120 -8.01 -7.12 16.35
N GLY A 121 -7.81 -7.15 15.04
CA GLY A 121 -8.05 -6.04 14.13
C GLY A 121 -6.99 -4.94 14.21
N TYR A 122 -6.77 -4.27 13.07
CA TYR A 122 -5.66 -3.32 12.90
C TYR A 122 -5.71 -2.10 13.84
N GLY A 123 -6.89 -1.65 14.26
CA GLY A 123 -7.00 -0.50 15.18
C GLY A 123 -6.40 -0.71 16.57
N ARG A 124 -6.07 -1.96 16.94
CA ARG A 124 -5.48 -2.33 18.24
C ARG A 124 -4.02 -2.79 18.14
N THR A 125 -3.49 -2.93 16.93
CA THR A 125 -2.14 -3.47 16.76
C THR A 125 -1.07 -2.42 17.03
N LEU A 126 0.05 -2.87 17.60
CA LEU A 126 1.27 -2.06 17.70
C LEU A 126 2.01 -1.97 16.36
N TRP A 127 1.79 -2.92 15.45
CA TRP A 127 2.42 -3.02 14.13
C TRP A 127 1.69 -2.15 13.09
N ASN A 128 1.52 -0.87 13.41
CA ASN A 128 0.82 0.10 12.57
C ASN A 128 1.80 0.98 11.76
N ASN A 129 1.27 1.84 10.89
CA ASN A 129 2.06 2.79 10.11
C ASN A 129 3.11 3.53 10.96
N SER A 130 2.69 4.19 12.05
CA SER A 130 3.60 5.00 12.87
C SER A 130 4.75 4.18 13.47
N PHE A 131 4.50 2.92 13.81
CA PHE A 131 5.56 2.01 14.25
C PHE A 131 6.59 1.79 13.15
N PHE A 132 6.16 1.41 11.95
CA PHE A 132 7.07 1.14 10.83
C PHE A 132 7.77 2.42 10.35
N GLU A 133 7.06 3.55 10.32
CA GLU A 133 7.63 4.83 9.92
C GLU A 133 8.75 5.28 10.85
N ALA A 134 8.56 5.15 12.16
CA ALA A 134 9.58 5.48 13.14
C ALA A 134 10.78 4.52 13.06
N LYS A 135 10.51 3.23 12.82
CA LYS A 135 11.54 2.19 12.79
C LYS A 135 12.39 2.25 11.54
N GLU A 136 11.76 2.37 10.38
CA GLU A 136 12.42 2.34 9.06
C GLU A 136 12.79 3.72 8.53
N LYS A 137 12.34 4.81 9.18
CA LYS A 137 12.58 6.19 8.75
C LYS A 137 12.11 6.47 7.32
N THR A 138 11.02 5.81 6.91
CA THR A 138 10.33 6.01 5.63
C THR A 138 8.82 6.09 5.89
N TRP A 139 8.03 6.61 4.96
CA TRP A 139 6.58 6.67 5.12
C TRP A 139 5.95 5.29 4.88
N ALA A 140 4.74 5.06 5.41
CA ALA A 140 4.04 3.79 5.25
C ALA A 140 2.56 3.98 4.89
N THR A 141 1.99 3.04 4.14
CA THR A 141 0.54 3.01 3.90
C THR A 141 0.00 1.59 4.01
N THR A 142 -1.00 1.39 4.87
CA THR A 142 -1.62 0.07 5.04
C THR A 142 -2.93 -0.04 4.26
N ARG A 143 -3.15 -1.22 3.67
CA ARG A 143 -4.44 -1.66 3.12
C ARG A 143 -4.81 -3.01 3.72
N ASN A 144 -6.10 -3.25 3.90
CA ASN A 144 -6.56 -4.60 4.26
C ASN A 144 -6.42 -5.54 3.06
N TRP A 145 -6.37 -6.85 3.33
CA TRP A 145 -6.19 -7.87 2.30
C TRP A 145 -7.23 -7.80 1.18
N LYS A 146 -8.51 -7.61 1.55
CA LYS A 146 -9.61 -7.46 0.59
C LYS A 146 -9.37 -6.33 -0.42
N THR A 147 -8.78 -5.23 0.05
CA THR A 147 -8.42 -4.11 -0.83
C THR A 147 -7.33 -4.51 -1.81
N ILE A 148 -6.25 -5.15 -1.34
CA ILE A 148 -5.17 -5.64 -2.22
C ILE A 148 -5.75 -6.54 -3.33
N CYS A 149 -6.55 -7.53 -2.97
CA CYS A 149 -7.20 -8.42 -3.95
C CYS A 149 -8.09 -7.65 -4.93
N LYS A 150 -8.86 -6.66 -4.45
CA LYS A 150 -9.76 -5.89 -5.31
C LYS A 150 -9.02 -4.95 -6.26
N LEU A 151 -7.87 -4.40 -5.86
CA LEU A 151 -7.03 -3.60 -6.76
C LEU A 151 -6.49 -4.43 -7.91
N ILE A 152 -6.05 -5.67 -7.64
CA ILE A 152 -5.60 -6.60 -8.67
C ILE A 152 -6.74 -6.93 -9.63
N GLU A 153 -7.92 -7.27 -9.09
CA GLU A 153 -9.11 -7.55 -9.90
C GLU A 153 -9.44 -6.36 -10.81
N LEU A 154 -9.50 -5.14 -10.27
CA LEU A 154 -9.80 -3.94 -11.07
C LEU A 154 -8.74 -3.65 -12.13
N ALA A 155 -7.45 -3.86 -11.82
CA ALA A 155 -6.36 -3.69 -12.78
C ALA A 155 -6.45 -4.68 -13.94
N MET A 156 -6.86 -5.93 -13.70
CA MET A 156 -7.05 -6.94 -14.74
C MET A 156 -8.24 -6.65 -15.68
N HIS A 157 -9.17 -5.78 -15.27
CA HIS A 157 -10.33 -5.40 -16.08
C HIS A 157 -10.15 -4.05 -16.79
N LEU A 158 -8.99 -3.41 -16.66
CA LEU A 158 -8.67 -2.26 -17.51
C LEU A 158 -8.48 -2.73 -18.96
N PRO A 159 -9.01 -1.98 -19.94
CA PRO A 159 -8.97 -2.34 -21.36
C PRO A 159 -7.57 -2.27 -21.97
#